data_AF-A0A0Q9KAT5-F1
#
_entry.id   AF-A0A0Q9KAT5-F1
#
_cell.length_a   1.000
_cell.length_b   1.000
_cell.length_c   1.000
_cell.angle_alpha   90.00
_cell.angle_beta   90.00
_cell.angle_gamma   90.00
#
_symmetry.space_group_name_H-M   'P 1'
#
loop_
_entity.id
_entity.type
_entity.pdbx_description
1 polymer ?
#
loop_
_entity_poly.entity_id
_entity_poly.type
_entity_poly.pdbx_seq_one_letter_code
_entity_poly.pdbx_strand_id
1 'polypeptide(L)' 'MTHPNQRDAPLTHITEHGNGQVILHIVCPHCGRAHSHGGGRDLSIARDFLGHRASSCTALHGYVLTDPDGLLP' A
#
# COMPACT_ATOMS: atom_id res chain seq x y z
N MET A 1 5.74 -20.05 -7.00
CA MET A 1 6.00 -20.33 -5.58
C MET A 1 5.42 -19.18 -4.78
N THR A 2 4.28 -19.40 -4.11
CA THR A 2 3.68 -18.41 -3.22
C THR A 2 4.46 -18.42 -1.90
N HIS A 3 5.14 -17.33 -1.58
CA HIS A 3 5.78 -17.20 -0.26
C HIS A 3 4.69 -17.22 0.81
N PRO A 4 4.71 -18.14 1.79
CA PRO A 4 3.63 -18.31 2.78
C PRO A 4 3.40 -17.07 3.67
N ASN A 5 4.32 -16.10 3.63
CA ASN A 5 4.28 -14.87 4.43
C ASN A 5 3.88 -13.62 3.65
N GLN A 6 3.48 -13.76 2.38
CA GLN A 6 3.07 -12.63 1.54
C GLN A 6 1.54 -12.60 1.45
N ARG A 7 0.95 -11.55 2.02
CA ARG A 7 -0.50 -11.30 2.01
C ARG A 7 -0.81 -10.06 1.21
N ASP A 8 -2.00 -10.00 0.66
CA ASP A 8 -2.50 -8.79 0.02
C ASP A 8 -2.90 -7.77 1.10
N ALA A 9 -2.53 -6.52 0.86
CA ALA A 9 -2.87 -5.36 1.67
C ALA A 9 -3.67 -4.39 0.77
N PRO A 10 -5.00 -4.47 0.80
CA PRO A 10 -5.84 -3.57 0.02
C PRO A 10 -5.70 -2.14 0.52
N LEU A 11 -5.63 -1.19 -0.42
CA LEU A 11 -5.76 0.23 -0.15
C LEU A 11 -7.10 0.48 0.55
N THR A 12 -7.03 1.25 1.62
CA THR A 12 -8.19 1.66 2.43
C THR A 12 -8.51 3.13 2.25
N HIS A 13 -7.47 3.94 2.01
CA HIS A 13 -7.60 5.37 1.77
C HIS A 13 -6.34 5.90 1.06
N ILE A 14 -6.49 7.03 0.36
CA ILE A 14 -5.41 7.73 -0.33
C ILE A 14 -5.46 9.18 0.13
N THR A 15 -4.30 9.72 0.51
CA THR A 15 -4.16 11.14 0.84
C THR A 15 -3.30 11.81 -0.22
N GLU A 16 -3.84 12.84 -0.86
CA GLU A 16 -3.12 13.73 -1.75
C GLU A 16 -2.75 15.01 -1.01
N HIS A 17 -1.47 15.36 -1.04
CA HIS A 17 -0.99 16.63 -0.51
C HIS A 17 -0.95 17.68 -1.62
N GLY A 18 -1.11 18.97 -1.26
CA GLY A 18 -1.12 20.07 -2.22
C GLY A 18 0.19 20.28 -3.01
N ASN A 19 1.25 19.53 -2.67
CA ASN A 19 2.52 19.47 -3.41
C ASN A 19 2.61 18.27 -4.38
N GLY A 20 1.52 17.54 -4.58
CA GLY A 20 1.44 16.32 -5.41
C GLY A 20 1.84 15.04 -4.69
N GLN A 21 2.36 15.10 -3.47
CA GLN A 21 2.72 13.87 -2.75
C GLN A 21 1.48 13.02 -2.46
N VAL A 22 1.57 11.73 -2.78
CA VAL A 22 0.52 10.76 -2.50
C VAL A 22 0.95 9.87 -1.34
N ILE A 23 0.04 9.62 -0.39
CA ILE A 23 0.20 8.65 0.68
C ILE A 23 -0.87 7.57 0.54
N LEU A 24 -0.43 6.32 0.47
CA LEU A 24 -1.26 5.12 0.37
C LEU A 24 -1.48 4.54 1.77
N HIS A 25 -2.73 4.36 2.18
CA HIS A 25 -3.06 3.79 3.49
C HIS A 25 -3.66 2.39 3.35
N ILE A 26 -3.19 1.46 4.17
CA ILE A 26 -3.64 0.07 4.21
C ILE A 26 -3.89 -0.37 5.65
N VAL A 27 -4.69 -1.42 5.84
CA VAL A 27 -4.68 -2.19 7.09
C VAL A 27 -3.70 -3.35 6.91
N CYS A 28 -2.68 -3.41 7.77
CA CYS A 28 -1.65 -4.42 7.66
C CYS A 28 -2.26 -5.82 7.86
N PRO A 29 -2.13 -6.73 6.90
CA PRO A 29 -2.74 -8.05 6.98
C PRO A 29 -2.07 -8.98 8.02
N HIS A 30 -0.99 -8.52 8.66
CA HIS A 30 -0.22 -9.24 9.68
C HIS A 30 -0.54 -8.78 11.10
N CYS A 31 -0.57 -7.47 11.35
CA CYS A 31 -0.81 -6.92 12.70
C CYS A 31 -2.19 -6.27 12.90
N GLY A 32 -2.97 -6.12 11.82
CA GLY A 32 -4.30 -5.51 11.84
C GLY A 32 -4.31 -4.00 12.05
N ARG A 33 -3.15 -3.32 12.08
CA ARG A 33 -3.05 -1.87 12.28
C ARG A 33 -2.96 -1.13 10.95
N ALA A 34 -3.42 0.12 10.95
CA ALA A 34 -3.29 1.01 9.79
C ALA A 34 -1.82 1.39 9.58
N HIS A 35 -1.33 1.24 8.34
CA HIS A 35 -0.01 1.69 7.92
C HIS A 35 -0.13 2.63 6.71
N SER A 36 0.88 3.49 6.55
CA SER A 36 0.98 4.43 5.45
C SER A 36 2.26 4.19 4.64
N HIS A 37 2.16 4.34 3.33
CA HIS A 37 3.24 4.21 2.37
C HIS A 37 3.33 5.45 1.49
N GLY A 38 4.53 5.82 1.07
CA GLY A 38 4.69 6.81 0.01
C GLY A 38 4.18 6.25 -1.31
N GLY A 39 3.27 6.96 -1.96
CA GLY A 39 2.75 6.68 -3.30
C GLY A 39 3.41 7.52 -4.41
N GLY A 40 4.49 8.25 -4.10
CA GLY A 40 5.16 9.10 -5.08
C GLY A 40 4.59 10.51 -5.17
N ARG A 41 4.76 11.15 -6.33
CA ARG A 41 4.52 12.60 -6.57
C ARG A 41 3.22 12.92 -7.32
N ASP A 42 2.42 11.91 -7.63
CA ASP A 42 1.08 12.01 -8.22
C ASP A 42 0.40 10.63 -8.20
N LEU A 43 -0.91 10.59 -8.52
CA LEU A 43 -1.71 9.35 -8.53
C LEU A 43 -1.28 8.35 -9.62
N SER A 44 -0.71 8.82 -10.74
CA SER A 44 -0.26 7.94 -11.81
C SER A 44 0.93 7.10 -11.37
N ILE A 45 1.86 7.71 -10.66
CA ILE A 45 3.02 7.03 -10.05
C ILE A 45 2.56 6.14 -8.89
N ALA A 46 1.53 6.55 -8.15
CA ALA A 46 1.01 5.75 -7.05
C ALA A 46 0.52 4.36 -7.50
N ARG A 47 -0.01 4.24 -8.73
CA ARG A 47 -0.39 2.96 -9.34
C ARG A 47 0.78 2.03 -9.58
N ASP A 48 1.95 2.57 -9.87
CA ASP A 48 3.16 1.77 -10.08
C ASP A 48 3.62 1.06 -8.79
N PHE A 49 3.08 1.43 -7.61
CA PHE A 49 3.33 0.72 -6.36
C PHE A 49 2.39 -0.47 -6.11
N LEU A 50 1.32 -0.62 -6.89
CA LEU A 50 0.44 -1.80 -6.80
C LEU A 50 1.20 -3.05 -7.28
N GLY A 51 0.96 -4.19 -6.63
CA GLY A 51 1.69 -5.42 -6.91
C GLY A 51 3.10 -5.48 -6.31
N HIS A 52 3.61 -4.38 -5.77
CA HIS A 52 4.91 -4.36 -5.09
C HIS A 52 4.82 -4.82 -3.64
N ARG A 53 5.89 -5.49 -3.19
CA ARG A 53 6.06 -5.91 -1.81
C ARG A 53 6.47 -4.72 -0.95
N ALA A 54 5.60 -4.33 -0.04
CA ALA A 54 5.88 -3.35 1.00
C ALA A 54 6.13 -4.05 2.34
N SER A 55 6.88 -3.39 3.22
CA SER A 55 7.09 -3.84 4.60
C SER A 55 7.23 -2.63 5.52
N SER A 56 6.13 -2.26 6.18
CA SER A 56 6.12 -1.21 7.23
C SER A 56 5.88 -1.80 8.63
N CYS A 57 5.46 -3.07 8.71
CA CYS A 57 5.20 -3.72 9.99
C CYS A 57 6.51 -4.12 10.69
N THR A 58 6.57 -3.95 12.02
CA THR A 58 7.64 -4.47 12.88
C THR A 58 7.80 -6.00 12.82
N ALA A 59 6.78 -6.72 12.32
CA ALA A 59 6.80 -8.17 12.17
C ALA A 59 7.70 -8.68 11.02
N LEU A 60 8.36 -7.79 10.26
CA LEU A 60 9.25 -8.11 9.11
C LEU A 60 8.59 -8.94 7.99
N HIS A 61 7.27 -9.17 8.06
CA HIS A 61 6.51 -9.81 7.02
C HIS A 61 6.05 -8.79 5.99
N GLY A 62 6.52 -8.96 4.75
CA GLY A 62 6.05 -8.14 3.64
C GLY A 62 4.63 -8.48 3.22
N TYR A 63 4.01 -7.56 2.52
CA TYR A 63 2.68 -7.69 1.93
C TYR A 63 2.66 -6.98 0.58
N VAL A 64 1.70 -7.32 -0.27
CA VAL A 64 1.53 -6.72 -1.59
C VAL A 64 0.46 -5.64 -1.51
N LEU A 65 0.77 -4.44 -1.96
CA LEU A 65 -0.24 -3.39 -2.09
C LEU A 65 -1.20 -3.73 -3.23
N THR A 66 -2.49 -3.66 -2.98
CA THR A 66 -3.55 -3.95 -3.96
C THR A 66 -4.63 -2.89 -3.88
N ASP A 67 -5.38 -2.67 -4.97
CA ASP A 67 -6.46 -1.69 -5.01
C ASP A 67 -7.73 -2.33 -5.59
N PRO A 68 -8.39 -3.23 -4.85
CA PRO A 68 -9.58 -3.92 -5.33
C PRO A 68 -10.78 -3.00 -5.52
N ASP A 69 -10.81 -1.87 -4.80
CA ASP A 69 -11.92 -0.91 -4.81
C ASP A 69 -11.74 0.22 -5.84
N GLY A 70 -10.60 0.24 -6.55
CA GLY A 70 -10.32 1.22 -7.60
C GLY A 70 -10.18 2.65 -7.06
N LEU A 71 -9.51 2.81 -5.91
CA LEU A 71 -9.25 4.10 -5.29
C LEU A 71 -8.28 4.95 -6.10
N LEU A 72 -7.35 4.32 -6.83
CA LEU A 72 -6.45 4.99 -7.76
C LEU A 72 -7.10 5.12 -9.15
N PRO A 73 -7.10 6.32 -9.77
CA PRO A 73 -7.74 6.58 -11.06
C PRO A 73 -7.04 5.90 -12.23
#